data_AF-A0A6H2A3H9-F1
#
_entry.id   AF-A0A6H2A3H9-F1
#
_cell.length_a   1.000
_cell.length_b   1.000
_cell.length_c   1.000
_cell.angle_alpha   90.00
_cell.angle_beta   90.00
_cell.angle_gamma   90.00
#
_symmetry.space_group_name_H-M   'P 1'
#
loop_
_entity.id
_entity.type
_entity.pdbx_description
1 polymer ?
#
loop_
_entity_poly.entity_id
_entity_poly.type
_entity_poly.pdbx_seq_one_letter_code
_entity_poly.pdbx_strand_id
1 'polypeptide(L)'
;MKKPINYIAKKTWKGFVSVRSHILEKAVKQGKDLVITFNSQIMTIPYDYLKYAGQLHKHKFESKFNDKAYELYDFYFKPDNEEELKLF
;
A
#
# COMPACT_ATOMS: atom_id res chain seq x y z
N MET A 1 16.04 11.95 -6.61
CA MET A 1 14.82 11.29 -6.09
C MET A 1 14.96 9.77 -6.20
N LYS A 2 14.65 9.01 -5.13
CA LYS A 2 14.61 7.55 -5.20
C LYS A 2 13.31 7.12 -5.89
N LYS A 3 13.38 6.16 -6.82
CA LYS A 3 12.17 5.62 -7.48
C LYS A 3 11.24 4.96 -6.45
N PRO A 4 9.92 5.20 -6.48
CA PRO A 4 8.97 4.59 -5.54
C PRO A 4 8.87 3.07 -5.73
N ILE A 5 8.31 2.38 -4.74
CA ILE A 5 7.89 0.98 -4.87
C ILE A 5 6.48 0.96 -5.44
N ASN A 6 6.27 0.23 -6.54
CA ASN A 6 4.96 0.11 -7.17
C ASN A 6 4.26 -1.18 -6.73
N TYR A 7 2.96 -1.08 -6.45
CA TYR A 7 2.09 -2.20 -6.13
C TYR A 7 0.80 -2.11 -6.95
N ILE A 8 0.47 -3.17 -7.68
CA ILE A 8 -0.78 -3.25 -8.45
C ILE A 8 -1.78 -4.05 -7.62
N ALA A 9 -2.81 -3.37 -7.13
CA ALA A 9 -3.93 -3.98 -6.43
C ALA A 9 -4.90 -4.60 -7.44
N LYS A 10 -5.38 -5.81 -7.13
CA LYS A 10 -6.36 -6.52 -7.98
C LYS A 10 -7.81 -6.33 -7.54
N LYS A 11 -8.02 -5.98 -6.28
CA LYS A 11 -9.34 -5.82 -5.66
C LYS A 11 -9.24 -4.85 -4.49
N THR A 12 -10.37 -4.26 -4.14
CA THR A 12 -10.57 -3.52 -2.90
C THR A 12 -11.59 -4.24 -2.02
N TRP A 13 -11.56 -3.97 -0.72
CA TRP A 13 -12.57 -4.43 0.22
C TRP A 13 -13.04 -3.24 1.07
N LYS A 14 -14.32 -2.88 0.99
CA LYS A 14 -14.89 -1.70 1.67
C LYS A 14 -14.09 -0.40 1.45
N GLY A 15 -13.54 -0.22 0.25
CA GLY A 15 -12.69 0.94 -0.09
C GLY A 15 -11.22 0.81 0.29
N PHE A 16 -10.81 -0.27 0.95
CA PHE A 16 -9.41 -0.51 1.31
C PHE A 16 -8.69 -1.38 0.28
N VAL A 17 -7.42 -1.06 0.02
CA VAL A 17 -6.46 -1.93 -0.64
C VAL A 17 -5.58 -2.60 0.40
N SER A 18 -5.53 -3.93 0.38
CA SER A 18 -4.64 -4.71 1.24
C SER A 18 -3.29 -4.94 0.58
N VAL A 19 -2.22 -4.44 1.19
CA VAL A 19 -0.83 -4.61 0.75
C VAL A 19 -0.14 -5.64 1.63
N ARG A 20 0.65 -6.54 1.03
CA ARG A 20 1.41 -7.54 1.79
C ARG A 20 2.58 -6.90 2.53
N SER A 21 2.83 -7.35 3.77
CA SER A 21 3.86 -6.83 4.67
C SER A 21 5.22 -6.66 4.00
N HIS A 22 5.70 -7.65 3.27
CA HIS A 22 7.02 -7.60 2.61
C HIS A 22 7.16 -6.47 1.57
N ILE A 23 6.06 -5.99 0.97
CA ILE A 23 6.09 -4.87 0.02
C ILE A 23 6.26 -3.56 0.81
N LEU A 24 5.51 -3.41 1.89
CA LEU A 24 5.60 -2.27 2.79
C LEU A 24 6.98 -2.21 3.47
N GLU A 25 7.45 -3.31 4.03
CA GLU A 25 8.79 -3.45 4.62
C GLU A 25 9.89 -3.08 3.62
N LYS A 26 9.73 -3.48 2.35
CA LYS A 26 10.67 -3.10 1.28
C LYS A 26 10.66 -1.59 1.02
N ALA A 27 9.51 -0.94 1.02
CA ALA A 27 9.39 0.50 0.85
C ALA A 27 10.01 1.25 2.05
N VAL A 28 9.69 0.85 3.28
CA VAL A 28 10.24 1.42 4.51
C VAL A 28 11.76 1.25 4.59
N LYS A 29 12.28 0.03 4.37
CA LYS A 29 13.72 -0.26 4.41
C LYS A 29 14.52 0.57 3.40
N GLN A 30 13.93 0.90 2.25
CA GLN A 30 14.60 1.68 1.21
C GLN A 30 14.39 3.20 1.37
N GLY A 31 13.52 3.62 2.30
CA GLY A 31 13.11 5.01 2.45
C GLY A 31 12.44 5.52 1.18
N LYS A 32 11.44 4.78 0.69
CA LYS A 32 10.73 5.04 -0.56
C LYS A 32 9.23 5.08 -0.32
N ASP A 33 8.55 5.91 -1.10
CA ASP A 33 7.10 5.95 -1.15
C ASP A 33 6.55 4.66 -1.79
N LEU A 34 5.30 4.34 -1.46
CA LEU A 34 4.56 3.23 -2.02
C LEU A 34 3.48 3.78 -2.94
N VAL A 35 3.57 3.44 -4.22
CA VAL A 35 2.59 3.79 -5.23
C VAL A 35 1.68 2.59 -5.45
N ILE A 36 0.39 2.77 -5.18
CA ILE A 36 -0.65 1.76 -5.35
C ILE A 36 -1.43 2.08 -6.61
N THR A 37 -1.47 1.15 -7.56
CA THR A 37 -2.31 1.24 -8.75
C THR A 37 -3.52 0.34 -8.60
N PHE A 38 -4.72 0.89 -8.77
CA PHE A 38 -5.98 0.16 -8.78
C PHE A 38 -6.90 0.75 -9.84
N ASN A 39 -7.46 -0.07 -10.74
CA ASN A 39 -8.36 0.37 -11.83
C ASN A 39 -7.85 1.60 -12.62
N SER A 40 -6.57 1.58 -13.03
CA SER A 40 -5.89 2.68 -13.74
C SER A 40 -5.73 3.99 -12.96
N GLN A 41 -6.15 4.01 -11.70
CA GLN A 41 -5.91 5.12 -10.78
C GLN A 41 -4.70 4.81 -9.90
N ILE A 42 -4.02 5.87 -9.46
CA ILE A 42 -2.82 5.78 -8.65
C ILE A 42 -3.08 6.49 -7.32
N MET A 43 -2.61 5.90 -6.23
CA MET A 43 -2.51 6.52 -4.91
C MET A 43 -1.06 6.42 -4.45
N THR A 44 -0.50 7.52 -3.98
CA THR A 44 0.87 7.55 -3.43
C THR A 44 0.81 7.64 -1.91
N ILE A 45 1.42 6.68 -1.23
CA ILE A 45 1.59 6.70 0.23
C ILE A 45 3.03 7.13 0.54
N PRO A 46 3.22 8.30 1.18
CA PRO A 46 4.55 8.78 1.55
C PRO A 46 5.26 7.83 2.52
N TYR A 47 6.58 7.70 2.38
CA TYR A 47 7.43 6.90 3.25
C TYR A 47 7.19 7.18 4.74
N ASP A 48 7.05 8.45 5.11
CA ASP A 48 6.83 8.81 6.51
C ASP A 48 5.51 8.27 7.06
N TYR A 49 4.48 8.13 6.22
CA TYR A 49 3.22 7.51 6.61
C TYR A 49 3.32 5.98 6.72
N LEU A 50 4.13 5.35 5.85
CA LEU A 50 4.32 3.90 5.87
C LEU A 50 4.94 3.38 7.17
N LYS A 51 5.76 4.19 7.86
CA LYS A 51 6.36 3.83 9.16
C LYS A 51 5.32 3.66 10.26
N TYR A 52 4.22 4.40 10.16
CA TYR A 52 3.15 4.43 11.16
C TYR A 52 1.90 3.68 10.69
N ALA A 53 1.98 3.03 9.52
CA ALA A 53 0.85 2.28 8.97
C ALA A 53 0.48 1.13 9.92
N GLY A 54 -0.74 1.20 10.44
CA GLY A 54 -1.30 0.17 11.29
C GLY A 54 -1.76 -1.04 10.50
N GLN A 55 -1.67 -2.23 11.11
CA GLN A 55 -2.40 -3.40 10.65
C GLN A 55 -3.82 -3.34 11.22
N LEU A 56 -4.85 -3.41 10.38
CA LEU A 56 -6.22 -3.56 10.87
C LEU A 56 -6.41 -4.91 11.57
N HIS A 57 -5.72 -5.94 11.08
CA HIS A 57 -5.76 -7.29 11.65
C HIS A 57 -4.35 -7.88 11.70
N LYS A 58 -3.94 -8.40 12.87
CA LYS A 58 -2.67 -9.13 13.07
C LYS A 58 -2.71 -10.58 12.55
N HIS A 59 -3.59 -10.86 11.59
CA HIS A 59 -3.74 -12.19 11.05
C HIS A 59 -2.60 -12.49 10.08
N LYS A 60 -1.91 -13.60 10.32
CA LYS A 60 -0.84 -14.09 9.45
C LYS A 60 -1.43 -15.04 8.41
N PHE A 61 -1.16 -14.75 7.16
CA PHE A 61 -1.58 -15.56 6.02
C PHE A 61 -0.39 -16.38 5.54
N GLU A 62 -0.58 -17.69 5.34
CA GLU A 62 0.45 -18.53 4.76
C GLU A 62 0.53 -18.33 3.24
N SER A 63 1.75 -18.19 2.74
CA SER A 63 2.00 -18.14 1.31
C SER A 63 1.88 -19.52 0.70
N LYS A 64 1.05 -19.64 -0.35
CA LYS A 64 0.89 -20.87 -1.14
C LYS A 64 2.14 -21.31 -1.92
N PHE A 65 3.19 -20.49 -1.93
CA PHE A 65 4.36 -20.69 -2.80
C PHE A 65 5.67 -20.93 -2.05
N ASN A 66 5.78 -20.60 -0.77
CA ASN A 66 7.08 -20.61 -0.08
C ASN A 66 7.04 -20.74 1.45
N ASP A 67 5.99 -21.30 2.05
CA ASP A 67 5.83 -21.51 3.50
C ASP A 67 6.04 -20.25 4.39
N LYS A 68 6.19 -19.08 3.77
CA LYS A 68 6.38 -17.81 4.47
C LYS A 68 5.02 -17.22 4.77
N ALA A 69 4.79 -16.93 6.04
CA ALA A 69 3.67 -16.12 6.45
C ALA A 69 3.86 -14.66 6.00
N TYR A 70 2.76 -13.99 5.68
CA TYR A 70 2.71 -12.55 5.46
C TYR A 70 1.49 -11.96 6.14
N GLU A 71 1.57 -10.68 6.46
CA GLU A 71 0.46 -9.90 7.01
C GLU A 71 -0.08 -8.97 5.92
N LEU A 72 -1.30 -8.47 6.14
CA LEU A 72 -1.95 -7.51 5.26
C LEU A 72 -2.08 -6.17 5.98
N TYR A 73 -1.66 -5.11 5.28
CA TYR A 73 -1.82 -3.73 5.70
C TYR A 73 -2.86 -3.10 4.78
N ASP A 74 -3.96 -2.65 5.38
CA ASP A 74 -5.07 -2.09 4.64
C ASP A 74 -4.95 -0.57 4.58
N PHE A 75 -4.96 -0.03 3.37
CA PHE A 75 -4.94 1.40 3.10
C PHE A 75 -6.25 1.80 2.47
N TYR A 76 -6.91 2.81 3.03
CA TYR A 76 -8.08 3.39 2.38
C TYR A 76 -7.63 3.97 1.03
N PHE A 77 -8.20 3.49 -0.07
CA PHE A 77 -7.75 3.88 -1.39
C PHE A 77 -8.36 5.23 -1.75
N LYS A 78 -7.51 6.26 -1.78
CA LYS A 78 -7.84 7.59 -2.26
C LYS A 78 -6.89 7.92 -3.41
N PRO A 79 -7.35 7.95 -4.67
CA PRO A 79 -6.47 8.22 -5.78
C PRO A 79 -5.92 9.65 -5.70
N ASP A 80 -4.67 9.84 -6.13
CA ASP A 80 -4.00 11.14 -6.20
C ASP A 80 -4.75 12.10 -7.16
N ASN A 81 -5.52 11.53 -8.09
CA ASN A 81 -6.30 12.22 -9.10
C ASN A 81 -7.79 12.17 -8.75
N GLU A 82 -8.18 12.73 -7.62
CA GLU A 82 -9.51 13.32 -7.46
C GLU A 82 -9.37 14.82 -7.72
N GLU A 83 -10.39 15.49 -8.25
CA GLU A 83 -10.44 16.93 -8.53
C GLU A 83 -10.29 17.85 -7.29
N GLU A 84 -9.63 17.39 -6.22
CA GLU A 84 -9.28 18.06 -4.97
C GLU A 84 -7.95 18.83 -5.04
N LEU A 85 -7.63 19.39 -6.21
CA LEU A 85 -6.77 20.58 -6.33
C LEU A 85 -7.63 21.86 -6.48
N LYS A 86 -8.89 21.82 -6.04
CA LYS A 86 -9.79 22.97 -5.88
C LYS A 86 -9.97 23.32 -4.40
N LEU A 87 -8.88 23.73 -3.75
CA LEU A 87 -8.93 24.55 -2.54
C LEU A 87 -7.85 25.63 -2.67
N PHE A 88 -8.09 26.55 -3.61
CA PHE A 88 -7.69 27.95 -3.49
C PHE A 88 -8.95 28.73 -3.08
#